data_AF-A0A1J3FR50-F1
#
_entry.id   AF-A0A1J3FR50-F1
#
_cell.length_a   1.000
_cell.length_b   1.000
_cell.length_c   1.000
_cell.angle_alpha   90.00
_cell.angle_beta   90.00
_cell.angle_gamma   90.00
#
_symmetry.space_group_name_H-M   'P 1'
#
loop_
_entity.id
_entity.type
_entity.pdbx_description
1 polymer ?
#
loop_
_entity_poly.entity_id
_entity_poly.type
_entity_poly.pdbx_seq_one_letter_code
_entity_poly.pdbx_strand_id
1 'polypeptide(L)'
;HSLKFEVKIVEARNVEHKSSPTALFVRFYLYAGIELNTAEICSRSDNEVITWNQSFDLECQGNETAVKELKQQRVVFKIGVGVAEERFLGNRLLSQIGSWKIVISQYC
;
A
#
# COMPACT_ATOMS: atom_id res chain seq x y z
N HIS A 1 -10.84 -20.44 -11.42
CA HIS A 1 -9.79 -20.36 -10.39
C HIS A 1 -9.92 -19.02 -9.67
N SER A 2 -9.53 -18.94 -8.39
CA SER A 2 -9.53 -17.68 -7.65
C SER A 2 -8.21 -17.46 -6.93
N LEU A 3 -7.83 -16.20 -6.80
CA LEU A 3 -6.74 -15.74 -5.94
C LEU A 3 -7.36 -14.86 -4.85
N LYS A 4 -7.11 -15.20 -3.60
CA LYS A 4 -7.55 -14.41 -2.45
C LYS A 4 -6.34 -13.94 -1.69
N PHE A 5 -6.31 -12.68 -1.32
CA PHE A 5 -5.25 -12.13 -0.48
C PHE A 5 -5.72 -10.93 0.33
N GLU A 6 -5.12 -10.79 1.51
CA GLU A 6 -5.31 -9.64 2.40
C GLU A 6 -4.07 -8.74 2.36
N VAL A 7 -4.30 -7.44 2.20
CA VAL A 7 -3.29 -6.40 2.36
C VAL A 7 -3.64 -5.57 3.59
N LYS A 8 -2.81 -5.63 4.63
CA LYS A 8 -2.98 -4.82 5.83
C LYS A 8 -1.90 -3.74 5.91
N ILE A 9 -2.32 -2.48 5.82
CA ILE A 9 -1.47 -1.30 5.99
C ILE A 9 -1.58 -0.86 7.44
N VAL A 10 -0.53 -1.13 8.23
CA VAL A 10 -0.59 -0.88 9.67
C VAL A 10 -0.07 0.50 10.00
N GLU A 11 1.17 0.78 9.63
CA GLU A 11 1.83 2.02 10.04
C GLU A 11 2.96 2.41 9.07
N ALA A 12 3.29 3.70 9.09
CA ALA A 12 4.50 4.25 8.51
C ALA A 12 5.34 4.92 9.61
N ARG A 13 6.65 4.68 9.58
CA ARG A 13 7.63 5.24 10.52
C ARG A 13 8.64 6.09 9.75
N ASN A 14 9.19 7.10 10.42
CA ASN A 14 10.20 8.00 9.87
C ASN A 14 9.73 8.74 8.61
N VAL A 15 8.44 9.11 8.55
CA VAL A 15 7.90 9.87 7.41
C VAL A 15 8.19 11.33 7.62
N GLU A 16 9.31 11.80 7.06
CA GLU A 16 9.64 13.23 7.05
C GLU A 16 8.67 13.99 6.15
N HIS A 17 7.88 14.87 6.75
CA HIS A 17 6.97 15.78 6.08
C HIS A 17 7.16 17.20 6.61
N LYS A 18 6.77 18.20 5.81
CA LYS A 18 6.90 19.61 6.17
C LYS A 18 6.12 19.90 7.46
N SER A 19 6.53 20.93 8.19
CA SER A 19 5.95 21.37 9.47
C SER A 19 4.46 21.74 9.43
N SER A 20 3.87 21.86 8.24
CA SER A 20 2.44 22.05 8.04
C SER A 20 1.68 20.73 8.12
N PRO A 21 0.46 20.71 8.70
CA PRO A 21 -0.42 19.55 8.63
C PRO A 21 -0.57 19.10 7.18
N THR A 22 -0.20 17.85 6.92
CA THR A 22 -0.27 17.29 5.57
C THR A 22 -1.12 16.03 5.59
N ALA A 23 -2.05 15.94 4.64
CA ALA A 23 -2.82 14.73 4.44
C ALA A 23 -1.90 13.64 3.89
N LEU A 24 -1.85 12.51 4.59
CA LEU A 24 -1.08 11.34 4.21
C LEU A 24 -2.04 10.20 3.86
N PHE A 25 -1.75 9.53 2.75
CA PHE A 25 -2.45 8.32 2.36
C PHE A 25 -1.48 7.35 1.73
N VAL A 26 -1.74 6.06 1.89
CA VAL A 26 -1.02 5.00 1.19
C VAL A 26 -1.89 4.54 0.05
N ARG A 27 -1.29 4.53 -1.15
CA ARG A 27 -1.91 4.00 -2.35
C ARG A 27 -1.14 2.77 -2.79
N PHE A 28 -1.87 1.74 -3.17
CA PHE A 28 -1.25 0.59 -3.80
C PHE A 28 -1.92 0.25 -5.12
N TYR A 29 -1.08 -0.23 -6.02
CA TYR A 29 -1.43 -0.51 -7.40
C TYR A 29 -1.12 -1.96 -7.73
N LEU A 30 -2.11 -2.63 -8.32
CA LEU A 30 -1.93 -3.91 -8.98
C LEU A 30 -1.84 -3.64 -10.48
N TYR A 31 -0.89 -4.30 -11.15
CA TYR A 31 -0.69 -4.15 -12.60
C TYR A 31 -1.93 -4.53 -13.44
N ALA A 32 -2.92 -5.19 -12.83
CA ALA A 32 -4.24 -5.45 -13.39
C ALA A 32 -5.17 -4.21 -13.43
N GLY A 33 -4.65 -3.02 -13.13
CA GLY A 33 -5.42 -1.76 -13.12
C GLY A 33 -6.26 -1.55 -11.86
N ILE A 34 -6.04 -2.35 -10.81
CA ILE A 34 -6.72 -2.17 -9.52
C ILE A 34 -5.88 -1.21 -8.68
N GLU A 35 -6.48 -0.09 -8.32
CA GLU A 35 -5.92 0.91 -7.40
C GLU A 35 -6.75 0.91 -6.11
N LEU A 36 -6.06 0.87 -4.97
CA LEU A 36 -6.69 0.99 -3.65
C LEU A 36 -5.96 2.03 -2.80
N ASN A 37 -6.75 2.81 -2.09
CA ASN A 37 -6.32 3.94 -1.28
C ASN A 37 -6.74 3.72 0.18
N THR A 38 -5.83 4.00 1.11
CA THR A 38 -6.19 4.13 2.53
C THR A 38 -6.98 5.41 2.78
N ALA A 39 -7.60 5.49 3.95
CA ALA A 39 -8.08 6.75 4.48
C ALA A 39 -6.94 7.79 4.54
N GLU A 40 -7.28 9.05 4.25
CA GLU A 40 -6.37 10.17 4.46
C GLU A 40 -6.27 10.46 5.95
N ILE A 41 -5.03 10.58 6.45
CA ILE A 41 -4.76 10.95 7.83
C ILE A 41 -4.01 12.28 7.81
N CYS A 42 -4.54 13.26 8.55
CA CYS A 42 -3.81 14.51 8.79
C CYS A 42 -2.74 14.27 9.84
N SER A 43 -1.48 14.28 9.42
CA SER A 43 -0.33 14.16 10.31
C SER A 43 0.20 15.54 10.70
N ARG A 44 0.56 15.70 11.98
CA ARG A 44 1.36 16.81 12.50
C ARG A 44 2.78 16.31 12.73
N SER A 45 3.76 17.21 12.60
CA SER A 45 5.19 16.91 12.57
C SER A 45 5.77 16.29 13.86
N ASP A 46 4.97 16.19 14.93
CA ASP A 46 5.33 15.60 16.22
C ASP A 46 5.13 14.08 16.29
N ASN A 47 4.44 13.48 15.31
CA ASN A 47 4.20 12.04 15.28
C ASN A 47 5.24 11.31 14.41
N GLU A 48 6.21 10.67 15.06
CA GLU A 48 7.22 9.81 14.41
C GLU A 48 6.62 8.55 13.74
N VAL A 49 5.39 8.18 14.12
CA VAL A 49 4.65 7.02 13.62
C VAL A 49 3.24 7.43 13.20
N ILE A 50 2.88 7.15 11.95
CA ILE A 50 1.52 7.31 11.42
C ILE A 50 0.89 5.93 11.33
N THR A 51 -0.29 5.75 11.91
CA THR A 51 -1.00 4.46 11.95
C THR A 51 -2.28 4.53 11.16
N TRP A 52 -2.44 3.63 10.17
CA TRP A 52 -3.71 3.43 9.46
C TRP A 52 -4.50 2.25 10.02
N ASN A 53 -3.82 1.13 10.30
CA ASN A 53 -4.44 -0.14 10.69
C ASN A 53 -5.62 -0.54 9.79
N GLN A 54 -5.49 -0.34 8.49
CA GLN A 54 -6.52 -0.61 7.49
C GLN A 54 -6.20 -1.92 6.74
N SER A 55 -7.19 -2.81 6.65
CA SER A 55 -7.12 -4.04 5.87
C SER A 55 -7.92 -3.91 4.57
N PHE A 56 -7.41 -4.53 3.52
CA PHE A 56 -8.08 -4.69 2.23
C PHE A 56 -8.09 -6.16 1.85
N ASP A 57 -9.28 -6.71 1.68
CA ASP A 57 -9.48 -8.05 1.17
C ASP A 57 -9.74 -8.00 -0.33
N LEU A 58 -8.92 -8.73 -1.09
CA LEU A 58 -9.03 -8.82 -2.53
C LEU A 58 -9.28 -10.25 -2.95
N GLU A 59 -10.33 -10.44 -3.72
CA GLU A 59 -10.65 -11.69 -4.38
C GLU A 59 -10.66 -11.47 -5.89
N CYS A 60 -9.72 -12.11 -6.59
CA CYS A 60 -9.65 -12.09 -8.05
C CYS A 60 -10.15 -13.44 -8.57
N GLN A 61 -11.20 -13.41 -9.38
CA GLN A 61 -11.74 -14.59 -10.04
C GLN A 61 -11.39 -14.56 -11.53
N GLY A 62 -10.93 -15.69 -12.06
CA GLY A 62 -10.55 -15.79 -13.46
C GLY A 62 -10.29 -17.23 -13.91
N ASN A 63 -9.95 -17.37 -15.20
CA ASN A 63 -9.45 -18.65 -15.71
C ASN A 63 -8.06 -18.96 -15.11
N GLU A 64 -7.61 -20.21 -15.26
CA GLU A 64 -6.36 -20.66 -14.63
C GLU A 64 -5.14 -19.83 -15.07
N THR A 65 -5.06 -19.52 -16.37
CA THR A 65 -3.98 -18.75 -16.98
C THR A 65 -3.92 -17.34 -16.40
N ALA A 66 -5.06 -16.65 -16.33
CA ALA A 66 -5.15 -15.30 -15.77
C ALA A 66 -4.73 -15.27 -14.28
N VAL A 67 -5.12 -16.29 -13.50
CA VAL A 67 -4.71 -16.39 -12.09
C VAL A 67 -3.20 -16.67 -11.96
N LYS A 68 -2.63 -17.50 -12.85
CA LYS A 68 -1.18 -17.75 -12.88
C LYS A 68 -0.38 -16.50 -13.27
N GLU A 69 -0.84 -15.75 -14.26
CA GLU A 69 -0.25 -14.48 -14.66
C GLU A 69 -0.33 -13.45 -13.54
N LEU A 70 -1.50 -13.33 -12.90
CA LEU A 70 -1.71 -12.43 -11.76
C LEU A 70 -0.72 -12.72 -10.63
N LYS A 71 -0.41 -13.98 -10.32
CA LYS A 71 0.62 -14.34 -9.33
C LYS A 71 2.02 -13.85 -9.70
N GLN A 72 2.34 -13.69 -10.98
CA GLN A 72 3.64 -13.19 -11.42
C GLN A 72 3.72 -11.65 -11.42
N GLN A 73 2.58 -10.97 -11.26
CA GLN A 73 2.52 -9.51 -11.22
C GLN A 73 3.05 -8.96 -9.88
N ARG A 74 3.42 -7.68 -9.88
CA ARG A 74 3.88 -6.97 -8.68
C ARG A 74 2.81 -6.03 -8.16
N VAL A 75 2.72 -5.94 -6.84
CA VAL A 75 2.03 -4.87 -6.13
C VAL A 75 3.03 -3.76 -5.87
N VAL A 76 2.69 -2.53 -6.23
CA VAL A 76 3.50 -1.33 -5.96
C VAL A 76 2.83 -0.51 -4.87
N PHE A 77 3.60 -0.09 -3.88
CA PHE A 77 3.14 0.77 -2.79
C PHE A 77 3.74 2.16 -2.92
N LYS A 78 2.90 3.17 -2.79
CA LYS A 78 3.28 4.57 -2.76
C LYS A 78 2.63 5.28 -1.57
N ILE A 79 3.29 6.28 -1.03
CA ILE A 79 2.69 7.22 -0.08
C ILE A 79 2.48 8.55 -0.77
N GLY A 80 1.27 9.09 -0.64
CA GLY A 80 0.94 10.45 -1.03
C GLY A 80 1.11 11.39 0.15
N VAL A 81 1.79 12.52 -0.09
CA VAL A 81 1.97 13.63 0.84
C VAL A 81 1.32 14.87 0.21
N GLY A 82 0.09 15.18 0.63
CA GLY A 82 -0.71 16.25 0.05
C GLY A 82 -1.16 15.97 -1.41
N VAL A 83 -1.40 17.03 -2.18
CA VAL A 83 -2.05 16.97 -3.51
C VAL A 83 -1.13 16.59 -4.68
N ALA A 84 0.18 16.51 -4.51
CA ALA A 84 1.09 16.35 -5.67
C ALA A 84 2.36 15.50 -5.42
N GLU A 85 2.66 15.10 -4.18
CA GLU A 85 3.90 14.37 -3.89
C GLU A 85 3.60 12.90 -3.62
N GLU A 86 3.98 12.01 -4.55
CA GLU A 86 3.97 10.56 -4.33
C GLU A 86 5.41 10.05 -4.14
N ARG A 87 5.65 9.26 -3.08
CA ARG A 87 6.93 8.58 -2.87
C ARG A 87 6.76 7.08 -3.00
N PHE A 88 7.64 6.45 -3.77
CA PHE A 88 7.68 4.99 -3.89
C PHE A 88 8.16 4.36 -2.59
N LEU A 89 7.40 3.39 -2.08
CA LEU A 89 7.71 2.71 -0.82
C LEU A 89 8.26 1.30 -1.02
N GLY A 90 7.92 0.67 -2.14
CA GLY A 90 8.34 -0.69 -2.43
C GLY A 90 7.43 -1.40 -3.41
N ASN A 91 7.88 -2.56 -3.87
CA ASN A 91 7.06 -3.49 -4.64
C ASN A 91 7.28 -4.93 -4.19
N ARG A 92 6.27 -5.78 -4.36
CA ARG A 92 6.34 -7.22 -4.04
C ARG A 92 5.59 -8.06 -5.06
N LEU A 93 6.05 -9.29 -5.29
CA LEU A 93 5.38 -10.25 -6.18
C LEU A 93 4.11 -10.83 -5.54
N LEU A 94 3.06 -10.97 -6.35
CA LEU A 94 1.77 -11.56 -5.95
C LEU A 94 1.85 -13.06 -5.64
N SER A 95 2.89 -13.75 -6.09
CA SER A 95 3.12 -15.18 -5.82
C SER A 95 3.64 -15.45 -4.41
N GLN A 96 4.17 -14.45 -3.71
CA GLN A 96 4.66 -14.58 -2.35
C GLN A 96 3.55 -14.39 -1.30
N ILE A 97 2.29 -14.29 -1.72
CA ILE A 97 1.20 -13.73 -0.92
C ILE A 97 0.40 -14.78 -0.17
N GLY A 98 0.39 -14.66 1.17
CA GLY A 98 -0.53 -15.34 2.09
C GLY A 98 -1.37 -14.31 2.87
N SER A 99 -0.76 -13.59 3.82
CA SER A 99 -1.27 -12.39 4.48
C SER A 99 -0.10 -11.43 4.71
N TRP A 100 -0.25 -10.13 4.43
CA TRP A 100 0.81 -9.16 4.67
C TRP A 100 0.43 -8.12 5.71
N LYS A 101 1.33 -7.95 6.67
CA LYS A 101 1.45 -6.71 7.44
C LYS A 101 2.49 -5.83 6.75
N ILE A 102 2.05 -4.70 6.19
CA ILE A 102 2.94 -3.71 5.59
C ILE A 102 3.27 -2.67 6.65
N VAL A 103 4.55 -2.65 7.04
CA VAL A 103 5.15 -1.56 7.82
C VAL A 103 6.02 -0.79 6.86
N ILE A 104 5.71 0.49 6.70
CA ILE A 104 6.44 1.38 5.81
C ILE A 104 7.54 2.04 6.66
N SER A 105 8.79 1.90 6.25
CA SER A 105 9.91 2.56 6.91
C SER A 105 10.70 3.31 5.85
N GLN A 106 10.73 4.64 5.95
CA GLN A 106 11.66 5.43 5.16
C GLN A 106 13.04 5.33 5.85
N TYR A 107 14.04 4.84 5.11
CA TYR A 107 15.45 4.96 5.48
C TYR A 107 16.03 6.07 4.61
N CYS A 108 16.58 7.10 5.25
CA CYS A 108 17.34 8.17 4.61
C CYS A 108 18.69 7.64 4.10
#